data_AF-A0A6L6E3X3-F1
#
_entry.id   AF-A0A6L6E3X3-F1
#
_cell.length_a   1.000
_cell.length_b   1.000
_cell.length_c   1.000
_cell.angle_alpha   90.00
_cell.angle_beta   90.00
_cell.angle_gamma   90.00
#
_symmetry.space_group_name_H-M   'P 1'
#
loop_
_entity.id
_entity.type
_entity.pdbx_description
1 polymer ?
#
loop_
_entity_poly.entity_id
_entity_poly.type
_entity_poly.pdbx_seq_one_letter_code
_entity_poly.pdbx_strand_id
1 'polypeptide(L)' 'MNFNKLAILGSGSMGTAILAGLMRRGVDASEVVASTKTEATASRLADEFGITAIATETNSAANAE' A
#
# COMPACT_ATOMS: atom_id res chain seq x y z
N MET A 1 10.01 15.23 0.21
CA MET A 1 10.52 14.15 -0.67
C MET A 1 9.62 14.22 -1.89
N ASN A 2 10.14 14.46 -3.09
CA ASN A 2 9.30 14.67 -4.27
C ASN A 2 9.36 13.42 -5.14
N PHE A 3 8.35 12.57 -5.02
CA PHE A 3 8.06 11.46 -5.92
C PHE A 3 6.62 11.61 -6.40
N ASN A 4 6.31 11.23 -7.64
CA ASN A 4 4.92 11.32 -8.12
C ASN A 4 4.01 10.23 -7.53
N LYS A 5 4.58 9.05 -7.24
CA LYS A 5 3.92 7.91 -6.58
C LYS A 5 4.96 7.02 -5.91
N LEU A 6 4.58 6.36 -4.82
CA LEU A 6 5.37 5.35 -4.12
C LEU A 6 4.59 4.03 -4.10
N ALA A 7 5.17 2.98 -4.69
CA ALA A 7 4.57 1.64 -4.71
C ALA A 7 5.27 0.70 -3.72
N ILE A 8 4.50 -0.05 -2.94
CA ILE A 8 4.98 -1.15 -2.08
C ILE A 8 4.43 -2.47 -2.64
N LEU A 9 5.29 -3.24 -3.29
CA LEU A 9 4.91 -4.55 -3.84
C LEU A 9 5.03 -5.63 -2.75
N GLY A 10 3.89 -6.15 -2.30
CA GLY A 10 3.84 -7.11 -1.19
C GLY A 10 3.91 -6.44 0.18
N SER A 11 2.76 -6.02 0.71
CA SER A 11 2.62 -5.41 2.03
C SER A 11 2.31 -6.43 3.14
N GLY A 12 3.22 -7.40 3.32
CA GLY A 12 3.29 -8.25 4.51
C GLY A 12 3.79 -7.47 5.74
N SER A 13 4.39 -8.16 6.72
CA SER A 13 4.87 -7.51 7.96
C SER A 13 5.87 -6.37 7.70
N MET A 14 6.83 -6.58 6.81
CA MET A 14 7.84 -5.57 6.47
C MET A 14 7.24 -4.38 5.72
N GLY A 15 6.45 -4.63 4.67
CA GLY A 15 5.82 -3.57 3.89
C GLY A 15 4.87 -2.72 4.73
N THR A 16 4.12 -3.36 5.65
CA THR A 16 3.25 -2.64 6.61
C THR A 16 4.05 -1.78 7.58
N ALA A 17 5.18 -2.28 8.10
CA ALA A 17 6.03 -1.50 9.02
C ALA A 17 6.65 -0.27 8.35
N ILE A 18 7.10 -0.42 7.10
CA ILE A 18 7.62 0.69 6.28
C ILE A 18 6.50 1.71 6.01
N LEU A 19 5.33 1.23 5.57
CA LEU A 19 4.15 2.07 5.34
C LEU A 19 3.77 2.89 6.57
N ALA A 20 3.70 2.27 7.74
CA ALA A 20 3.41 2.96 9.00
C ALA A 20 4.47 4.05 9.32
N GLY A 21 5.73 3.79 9.04
CA GLY A 21 6.81 4.77 9.18
C GLY A 21 6.65 5.97 8.23
N LEU A 22 6.24 5.73 6.99
CA LEU A 22 5.99 6.77 5.98
C LEU A 22 4.80 7.65 6.36
N MET A 23 3.68 7.04 6.80
CA MET A 23 2.51 7.77 7.27
C MET A 23 2.84 8.65 8.48
N ARG A 24 3.62 8.13 9.43
CA ARG A 24 4.12 8.91 10.59
C ARG A 24 5.02 10.09 10.19
N ARG A 25 5.70 9.99 9.04
CA ARG A 25 6.54 11.06 8.50
C ARG A 25 5.76 12.10 7.68
N GLY A 26 4.45 11.91 7.49
CA GLY A 26 3.59 12.82 6.75
C GLY A 26 3.70 12.68 5.23
N VAL A 27 4.05 11.49 4.73
CA VAL A 27 3.88 11.19 3.30
C VAL A 27 2.38 11.20 2.99
N ASP A 28 1.99 11.82 1.87
CA ASP A 28 0.60 11.87 1.45
C ASP A 28 0.12 10.46 1.06
N ALA A 29 -0.93 9.98 1.72
CA ALA A 29 -1.48 8.65 1.49
C ALA A 29 -2.02 8.48 0.05
N SER A 30 -2.44 9.57 -0.60
CA SER A 30 -2.89 9.56 -2.00
C SER A 30 -1.76 9.28 -2.99
N GLU A 31 -0.50 9.47 -2.59
CA GLU A 31 0.68 9.18 -3.39
C GLU A 31 1.20 7.75 -3.16
N VAL A 32 0.62 6.98 -2.25
CA VAL A 32 1.08 5.64 -1.89
C VAL A 32 0.12 4.57 -2.39
N VAL A 33 0.68 3.56 -3.07
CA VAL A 33 -0.01 2.35 -3.51
C VAL A 33 0.68 1.14 -2.89
N ALA A 34 -0.08 0.16 -2.42
CA ALA A 34 0.46 -1.11 -1.94
C ALA A 34 -0.27 -2.30 -2.56
N SER A 35 0.46 -3.31 -3.00
CA SER A 35 -0.13 -4.60 -3.37
C SER A 35 0.03 -5.62 -2.25
N THR A 36 -0.95 -6.49 -2.08
CA THR A 36 -0.90 -7.58 -1.10
C THR A 36 -1.57 -8.83 -1.63
N LYS A 37 -1.40 -9.96 -0.95
CA LYS A 37 -1.97 -11.22 -1.42
C LYS A 37 -3.50 -11.19 -1.36
N THR A 38 -4.06 -10.75 -0.24
CA THR A 38 -5.49 -10.92 0.06
C THR A 38 -6.29 -9.63 0.13
N GLU A 39 -7.54 -9.69 -0.30
CA GLU A 39 -8.49 -8.57 -0.25
C GLU A 39 -8.71 -8.08 1.18
N ALA A 40 -8.77 -9.01 2.14
CA ALA A 40 -8.86 -8.67 3.56
C ALA A 40 -7.66 -7.83 4.03
N THR A 41 -6.45 -8.12 3.54
CA THR A 41 -5.27 -7.32 3.88
C THR A 41 -5.30 -5.99 3.16
N ALA A 42 -5.73 -5.95 1.89
CA ALA A 42 -5.82 -4.71 1.11
C ALA A 42 -6.80 -3.74 1.76
N SER A 43 -8.02 -4.19 2.06
CA SER A 43 -9.04 -3.41 2.77
C SER A 43 -8.51 -2.88 4.10
N ARG A 44 -7.88 -3.73 4.92
CA ARG A 44 -7.27 -3.29 6.20
C ARG A 44 -6.24 -2.18 6.01
N LEU A 45 -5.36 -2.29 5.01
CA LEU A 45 -4.33 -1.29 4.75
C LEU A 45 -4.91 0.04 4.24
N ALA A 46 -5.95 -0.02 3.40
CA ALA A 46 -6.68 1.16 2.94
C ALA A 46 -7.38 1.85 4.13
N ASP A 47 -8.04 1.09 5.00
CA ASP A 47 -8.73 1.63 6.18
C ASP A 47 -7.77 2.23 7.21
N GLU A 48 -6.64 1.55 7.46
CA GLU A 48 -5.67 1.94 8.50
C GLU A 48 -4.80 3.13 8.08
N PHE A 49 -4.40 3.19 6.81
CA PHE A 49 -3.43 4.16 6.31
C PHE A 49 -3.98 5.15 5.28
N GLY A 50 -5.22 4.97 4.79
CA GLY A 50 -5.84 5.84 3.79
C GLY A 50 -5.20 5.74 2.40
N ILE A 51 -4.45 4.67 2.12
CA ILE A 51 -3.76 4.47 0.85
C ILE A 51 -4.60 3.68 -0.15
N THR A 52 -4.17 3.67 -1.41
CA THR A 52 -4.66 2.68 -2.37
C THR A 52 -4.00 1.33 -2.08
N ALA A 53 -4.79 0.30 -1.81
CA ALA A 53 -4.30 -1.06 -1.61
C ALA A 53 -5.01 -2.03 -2.56
N ILE A 54 -4.24 -2.89 -3.23
CA ILE A 54 -4.75 -3.78 -4.28
C ILE A 54 -4.38 -5.22 -3.94
N ALA A 55 -5.36 -6.12 -3.95
CA ALA A 55 -5.12 -7.53 -3.72
C ALA A 55 -4.81 -8.28 -5.02
N THR A 56 -3.72 -9.06 -5.03
CA THR A 56 -3.35 -9.88 -6.18
C THR A 56 -4.33 -11.04 -6.43
N GLU A 57 -5.08 -11.47 -5.41
CA GLU A 57 -6.06 -12.55 -5.55
C GLU A 57 -7.33 -12.12 -6.29
N THR A 58 -7.69 -10.84 -6.23
CA THR A 58 -8.84 -10.26 -6.96
C THR A 58 -8.40 -9.55 -8.23
N ASN A 59 -7.15 -9.09 -8.30
CA ASN A 59 -6.58 -8.41 -9.45
C ASN A 59 -5.17 -8.94 -9.79
N SER A 60 -5.08 -9.72 -10.86
CA SER A 60 -3.80 -10.29 -11.33
C SER A 60 -2.80 -9.24 -11.84
N ALA A 61 -3.26 -8.01 -12.14
CA ALA A 61 -2.44 -6.90 -12.58
C ALA A 61 -1.99 -5.97 -11.43
N ALA A 62 -2.29 -6.28 -10.16
CA ALA A 62 -2.04 -5.41 -9.02
C ALA A 62 -0.60 -4.87 -8.87
N ASN A 63 0.41 -5.60 -9.37
CA ASN A 63 1.81 -5.16 -9.31
C ASN A 63 2.23 -4.23 -10.47
N ALA A 64 1.31 -3.94 -11.40
CA ALA A 64 1.54 -3.10 -12.57
C ALA A 64 0.70 -1.80 -12.55
N GLU A 65 -0.10 -1.58 -11.50
CA GLU A 65 -0.89 -0.36 -11.24
C GLU A 65 -0.13 0.68 -10.42
#